data_AF-A0A2W7QF35-F1
#
_entry.id   AF-A0A2W7QF35-F1
#
_cell.length_a   1.000
_cell.length_b   1.000
_cell.length_c   1.000
_cell.angle_alpha   90.00
_cell.angle_beta   90.00
_cell.angle_gamma   90.00
#
_symmetry.space_group_name_H-M   'P 1'
#
loop_
_entity.id
_entity.type
_entity.pdbx_description
1 polymer ?
#
loop_
_entity_poly.entity_id
_entity_poly.type
_entity_poly.pdbx_seq_one_letter_code
_entity_poly.pdbx_strand_id
1 'polypeptide(L)'
;TRPPRRRDAPILSGALVWQVVLVALLFLAAVSGIFRYATDRGYPLALAQTMAMNTLVVLEIFHLFFIRNLHGASLTWAAARGTKVVWAVVATVAVAQSAVTYLPPLQAVLGTRPVPLMDGLLILAVGAAFFALIEIEKQIRLGLKG
;
A
#
# COMPACT_ATOMS: atom_id res chain seq x y z
N THR A 1 -29.51 -1.08 -13.97
CA THR A 1 -30.01 -0.67 -12.63
C THR A 1 -29.63 -1.73 -11.62
N ARG A 2 -28.80 -1.40 -10.62
CA ARG A 2 -28.44 -2.35 -9.54
C ARG A 2 -29.54 -2.29 -8.47
N PRO A 3 -30.16 -3.41 -8.08
CA PRO A 3 -31.24 -3.40 -7.08
C PRO A 3 -30.73 -2.86 -5.72
N PRO A 4 -31.63 -2.25 -4.90
CA PRO A 4 -31.26 -1.70 -3.60
C PRO A 4 -30.60 -2.75 -2.70
N ARG A 5 -29.56 -2.36 -1.94
CA ARG A 5 -28.90 -3.25 -0.98
C ARG A 5 -29.92 -3.68 0.09
N ARG A 6 -30.06 -4.99 0.32
CA ARG A 6 -30.96 -5.53 1.36
C ARG A 6 -30.51 -5.03 2.74
N ARG A 7 -31.47 -4.72 3.62
CA ARG A 7 -31.19 -4.20 4.98
C ARG A 7 -30.30 -5.15 5.80
N ASP A 8 -30.46 -6.45 5.61
CA ASP A 8 -29.72 -7.49 6.34
C ASP A 8 -28.42 -7.91 5.65
N ALA A 9 -28.03 -7.24 4.55
CA ALA A 9 -26.80 -7.58 3.86
C ALA A 9 -25.59 -7.20 4.72
N PRO A 10 -24.71 -8.16 5.09
CA PRO A 10 -23.57 -7.87 5.95
C PRO A 10 -22.64 -6.84 5.28
N ILE A 11 -22.04 -5.98 6.10
CA ILE A 11 -21.07 -4.97 5.62
C ILE A 11 -19.85 -5.68 5.04
N LEU A 12 -19.36 -6.70 5.73
CA LEU A 12 -18.27 -7.58 5.31
C LEU A 12 -18.86 -8.88 4.74
N SER A 13 -18.81 -9.01 3.41
CA SER A 13 -19.07 -10.30 2.75
C SER A 13 -17.85 -11.22 2.92
N GLY A 14 -18.02 -12.53 2.81
CA GLY A 14 -16.90 -13.48 2.89
C GLY A 14 -15.77 -13.16 1.87
N ALA A 15 -16.12 -12.62 0.70
CA ALA A 15 -15.14 -12.15 -0.28
C ALA A 15 -14.32 -10.95 0.22
N LEU A 16 -14.95 -9.99 0.90
CA LEU A 16 -14.25 -8.85 1.50
C LEU A 16 -13.36 -9.30 2.66
N VAL A 17 -13.84 -10.22 3.51
CA VAL A 17 -13.03 -10.78 4.61
C VAL A 17 -11.78 -11.47 4.06
N TRP A 18 -11.93 -12.33 3.05
CA TRP A 18 -10.80 -13.00 2.41
C TRP A 18 -9.76 -12.01 1.88
N GLN A 19 -10.22 -10.92 1.26
CA GLN A 19 -9.32 -9.89 0.75
C GLN A 19 -8.60 -9.12 1.85
N VAL A 20 -9.29 -8.77 2.95
CA VAL A 20 -8.66 -8.13 4.10
C VAL A 20 -7.55 -9.02 4.66
N VAL A 21 -7.81 -10.32 4.81
CA VAL A 21 -6.82 -11.30 5.26
C VAL A 21 -5.64 -11.38 4.29
N LEU A 22 -5.89 -11.48 2.99
CA LEU A 22 -4.85 -11.51 1.97
C LEU A 22 -3.95 -10.27 2.04
N VAL A 23 -4.54 -9.08 2.06
CA VAL A 23 -3.80 -7.82 2.12
C VAL A 23 -3.00 -7.72 3.42
N ALA A 24 -3.58 -8.10 4.56
CA ALA A 24 -2.89 -8.09 5.84
C ALA A 24 -1.65 -9.01 5.85
N LEU A 25 -1.76 -10.22 5.29
CA LEU A 25 -0.64 -11.15 5.17
C LEU A 25 0.45 -10.62 4.24
N LEU A 26 0.07 -9.98 3.14
CA LEU A 26 1.03 -9.36 2.22
C LEU A 26 1.73 -8.15 2.84
N PHE A 27 1.02 -7.32 3.59
CA PHE A 27 1.60 -6.23 4.37
C PHE A 27 2.62 -6.76 5.37
N LEU A 28 2.23 -7.77 6.15
CA LEU A 28 3.12 -8.43 7.09
C LEU A 28 4.38 -8.96 6.40
N ALA A 29 4.23 -9.65 5.27
CA ALA A 29 5.34 -10.22 4.51
C ALA A 29 6.27 -9.13 3.93
N ALA A 30 5.72 -8.10 3.30
CA ALA A 30 6.49 -7.04 2.67
C ALA A 30 7.26 -6.19 3.69
N VAL A 31 6.59 -5.76 4.76
CA VAL A 31 7.20 -4.91 5.80
C VAL A 31 8.25 -5.68 6.59
N SER A 32 7.93 -6.90 7.01
CA SER A 32 8.91 -7.77 7.70
C SER A 32 10.06 -8.15 6.77
N GLY A 33 9.79 -8.36 5.48
CA GLY A 33 10.80 -8.65 4.46
C GLY A 33 11.79 -7.52 4.28
N ILE A 34 11.32 -6.27 4.14
CA ILE A 34 12.17 -5.08 4.07
C ILE A 34 12.96 -4.88 5.36
N PHE A 35 12.32 -5.06 6.53
CA PHE A 35 13.00 -4.92 7.81
C PHE A 35 14.12 -5.94 7.98
N ARG A 36 13.88 -7.22 7.63
CA ARG A 36 14.91 -8.27 7.63
C ARG A 36 16.01 -7.96 6.63
N TYR A 37 15.67 -7.60 5.39
CA TYR A 37 16.65 -7.19 4.38
C TYR A 37 17.59 -6.10 4.88
N ALA A 38 17.06 -5.07 5.54
CA ALA A 38 17.87 -3.99 6.11
C ALA A 38 18.76 -4.48 7.26
N THR A 39 18.23 -5.35 8.11
CA THR A 39 18.97 -5.94 9.25
C THR A 39 20.10 -6.86 8.76
N ASP A 40 19.84 -7.70 7.76
CA ASP A 40 20.80 -8.63 7.16
C ASP A 40 21.92 -7.88 6.42
N ARG A 41 21.63 -6.69 5.88
CA ARG A 41 22.62 -5.75 5.31
C ARG A 41 23.49 -5.07 6.36
N GLY A 42 23.21 -5.25 7.66
CA GLY A 42 23.92 -4.61 8.76
C GLY A 42 23.55 -3.14 8.95
N TYR A 43 22.38 -2.69 8.45
CA TYR A 43 21.95 -1.32 8.66
C TYR A 43 21.58 -1.05 10.13
N PRO A 44 21.76 0.20 10.62
CA PRO A 44 21.33 0.57 11.96
C PRO A 44 19.83 0.33 12.13
N LEU A 45 19.41 -0.06 13.34
CA LEU A 45 18.00 -0.34 13.65
C LEU A 45 17.06 0.81 13.24
N ALA A 46 17.45 2.05 13.50
CA ALA A 46 16.68 3.23 13.13
C ALA A 46 16.46 3.35 11.60
N LEU A 47 17.45 2.95 10.78
CA LEU A 47 17.30 2.92 9.33
C LEU A 47 16.37 1.79 8.89
N ALA A 48 16.52 0.58 9.46
CA ALA A 48 15.61 -0.53 9.18
C ALA A 48 14.15 -0.20 9.54
N GLN A 49 13.92 0.46 10.67
CA GLN A 49 12.61 0.95 11.10
C GLN A 49 12.07 2.02 10.14
N THR A 50 12.92 2.94 9.67
CA THR A 50 12.51 3.96 8.70
C THR A 50 12.15 3.34 7.35
N MET A 51 12.90 2.33 6.90
CA MET A 51 12.58 1.58 5.68
C MET A 51 11.25 0.82 5.81
N ALA A 52 10.99 0.19 6.96
CA ALA A 52 9.72 -0.47 7.24
C ALA A 52 8.55 0.52 7.23
N MET A 53 8.69 1.69 7.85
CA MET A 53 7.70 2.77 7.84
C MET A 53 7.43 3.27 6.41
N ASN A 54 8.48 3.54 5.63
CA ASN A 54 8.34 3.94 4.22
C ASN A 54 7.63 2.86 3.39
N THR A 55 7.91 1.59 3.67
CA THR A 55 7.23 0.45 3.01
C THR A 55 5.75 0.44 3.34
N LEU A 56 5.36 0.61 4.60
CA LEU A 56 3.96 0.71 5.00
C LEU A 56 3.23 1.81 4.23
N VAL A 57 3.80 3.02 4.17
CA VAL A 57 3.17 4.16 3.49
C VAL A 57 3.02 3.91 1.99
N VAL A 58 4.04 3.34 1.34
CA VAL A 58 3.97 2.98 -0.08
C VAL A 58 2.88 1.92 -0.32
N LEU A 59 2.81 0.88 0.51
CA LEU A 59 1.78 -0.15 0.40
C LEU A 59 0.38 0.42 0.58
N GLU A 60 0.16 1.32 1.55
CA GLU A 60 -1.13 2.00 1.76
C GLU A 60 -1.54 2.84 0.56
N ILE A 61 -0.60 3.57 -0.06
CA ILE A 61 -0.88 4.33 -1.29
C ILE A 61 -1.37 3.40 -2.41
N PHE A 62 -0.65 2.30 -2.66
CA PHE A 62 -1.07 1.30 -3.67
C PHE A 62 -2.40 0.64 -3.31
N HIS A 63 -2.61 0.31 -2.04
CA HIS A 63 -3.83 -0.30 -1.55
C HIS A 63 -5.04 0.64 -1.67
N LEU A 64 -4.87 1.95 -1.47
CA LEU A 64 -5.91 2.95 -1.69
C LEU A 64 -6.39 2.92 -3.15
N PHE A 65 -5.47 2.87 -4.12
CA PHE A 65 -5.83 2.75 -5.53
C PHE A 65 -6.56 1.43 -5.83
N PHE A 66 -6.18 0.34 -5.18
CA PHE A 66 -6.83 -0.95 -5.31
C PHE A 66 -8.27 -0.94 -4.78
N ILE A 67 -8.48 -0.49 -3.53
CA ILE A 67 -9.81 -0.40 -2.92
C ILE A 67 -10.73 0.53 -3.73
N ARG A 68 -10.20 1.63 -4.27
CA ARG A 68 -10.99 2.55 -5.11
C ARG A 68 -11.62 1.84 -6.31
N ASN A 69 -10.95 0.84 -6.85
CA ASN A 69 -11.37 0.05 -8.02
C ASN A 69 -11.77 -1.39 -7.66
N LEU A 70 -12.22 -1.60 -6.43
CA LEU A 70 -12.55 -2.93 -5.89
C LEU A 70 -13.65 -3.67 -6.67
N HIS A 71 -14.63 -2.94 -7.17
CA HIS A 71 -15.82 -3.49 -7.84
C HIS A 71 -15.79 -3.33 -9.37
N GLY A 72 -14.70 -2.80 -9.94
CA GLY A 72 -14.54 -2.58 -11.38
C GLY A 72 -13.58 -3.59 -12.00
N ALA A 73 -13.87 -4.04 -13.22
CA ALA A 73 -13.11 -5.09 -13.92
C ALA A 73 -11.71 -4.67 -14.39
N SER A 74 -11.38 -3.38 -14.38
CA SER A 74 -10.07 -2.91 -14.85
C SER A 74 -9.65 -1.63 -14.15
N LEU A 75 -8.36 -1.55 -13.84
CA LEU A 75 -7.66 -0.31 -13.51
C LEU A 75 -7.65 0.60 -14.74
N THR A 76 -8.80 1.18 -15.09
CA THR A 76 -8.80 2.21 -16.12
C THR A 76 -8.08 3.42 -15.54
N TRP A 77 -7.01 3.87 -16.21
CA TRP A 77 -6.30 5.12 -15.92
C TRP A 77 -7.26 6.32 -15.78
N ALA A 78 -8.44 6.25 -16.42
CA ALA A 78 -9.54 7.19 -16.26
C ALA A 78 -10.16 7.18 -14.85
N ALA A 79 -10.35 6.00 -14.22
CA ALA A 79 -10.86 5.90 -12.85
C ALA A 79 -9.86 6.43 -11.80
N ALA A 80 -8.57 6.16 -12.02
CA ALA A 80 -7.49 6.70 -11.18
C ALA A 80 -7.38 8.24 -11.27
N ARG A 81 -7.51 8.82 -12.47
CA ARG A 81 -7.50 10.29 -12.66
C ARG A 81 -8.84 10.97 -12.35
N GLY A 82 -9.95 10.23 -12.35
CA GLY A 82 -11.30 10.78 -12.17
C GLY A 82 -11.57 11.33 -10.76
N THR A 83 -10.76 10.96 -9.76
CA THR A 83 -10.94 11.39 -8.37
C THR A 83 -9.79 12.30 -7.93
N LYS A 84 -9.85 13.59 -8.27
CA LYS A 84 -8.79 14.59 -7.98
C LYS A 84 -8.33 14.58 -6.51
N VAL A 85 -9.24 14.29 -5.58
CA VAL A 85 -8.96 14.19 -4.14
C VAL A 85 -7.94 13.10 -3.81
N VAL A 86 -7.96 11.97 -4.52
CA VAL A 86 -6.98 10.88 -4.29
C VAL A 86 -5.56 11.37 -4.57
N TRP A 87 -5.37 12.12 -5.65
CA TRP A 87 -4.06 12.68 -5.98
C TRP A 87 -3.60 13.74 -4.97
N ALA A 88 -4.53 14.55 -4.45
CA ALA A 88 -4.22 15.48 -3.37
C ALA A 88 -3.75 14.74 -2.11
N VAL A 89 -4.45 13.69 -1.70
CA VAL A 89 -4.06 12.85 -0.54
C VAL A 89 -2.70 12.21 -0.77
N VAL A 90 -2.47 11.58 -1.94
CA VAL A 90 -1.18 10.95 -2.26
C VAL A 90 -0.04 11.97 -2.26
N ALA A 91 -0.26 13.16 -2.84
CA ALA A 91 0.73 14.23 -2.84
C ALA A 91 1.04 14.72 -1.42
N THR A 92 0.01 14.97 -0.60
CA THR A 92 0.18 15.39 0.80
C THR A 92 0.93 14.34 1.61
N VAL A 93 0.57 13.06 1.46
CA VAL A 93 1.25 11.94 2.14
C VAL A 93 2.70 11.82 1.66
N ALA A 94 2.97 11.92 0.36
CA ALA A 94 4.32 11.84 -0.18
C ALA A 94 5.22 12.99 0.34
N VAL A 95 4.67 14.22 0.42
CA VAL A 95 5.38 15.38 0.97
C VAL A 95 5.64 15.19 2.46
N ALA A 96 4.63 14.78 3.24
CA ALA A 96 4.77 14.51 4.66
C ALA A 96 5.78 13.38 4.92
N GLN A 97 5.77 12.32 4.12
CA GLN A 97 6.70 11.20 4.25
C GLN A 97 8.14 11.60 3.92
N SER A 98 8.32 12.44 2.89
CA SER A 98 9.63 13.00 2.55
C SER A 98 10.13 13.92 3.67
N ALA A 99 9.26 14.73 4.25
CA ALA A 99 9.58 15.58 5.39
C ALA A 99 10.04 14.75 6.59
N VAL A 100 9.30 13.72 6.97
CA VAL A 100 9.65 12.81 8.08
C VAL A 100 10.96 12.04 7.81
N THR A 101 11.24 11.70 6.55
CA THR A 101 12.44 10.91 6.19
C THR A 101 13.70 11.77 6.11
N TYR A 102 13.61 13.04 5.70
CA TYR A 102 14.80 13.85 5.37
C TYR A 102 14.96 15.15 6.16
N LEU A 103 13.94 15.66 6.86
CA LEU A 103 14.10 16.89 7.66
C LEU A 103 14.73 16.59 9.03
N PRO A 104 15.88 17.19 9.37
CA PRO A 104 16.58 16.92 10.63
C PRO A 104 15.73 17.12 11.91
N PRO A 105 14.87 18.16 12.03
CA PRO A 105 14.02 18.32 13.21
C PRO A 105 13.04 17.15 13.39
N LEU A 106 12.45 16.66 12.30
CA LEU A 106 11.52 15.53 12.35
C LEU A 106 12.25 14.20 12.59
N GLN A 107 13.45 14.04 12.02
CA GLN A 107 14.31 12.90 12.30
C GLN A 107 14.67 12.79 13.79
N ALA A 108 14.97 13.92 14.44
CA ALA A 108 15.29 13.95 15.86
C ALA A 108 14.09 13.54 16.74
N VAL A 109 12.87 13.97 16.38
CA VAL A 109 11.65 13.66 17.14
C VAL A 109 11.18 12.22 16.90
N LEU A 110 11.24 11.75 15.65
CA LEU A 110 10.70 10.43 15.25
C LEU A 110 11.75 9.32 15.23
N GLY A 111 13.03 9.64 15.45
CA GLY A 111 14.13 8.68 15.40
C GLY A 111 14.41 8.13 14.01
N THR A 112 14.02 8.83 12.94
CA THR A 112 14.17 8.36 11.57
C THR A 112 15.58 8.61 11.02
N ARG A 113 15.97 7.83 10.01
CA ARG A 113 17.24 7.98 9.29
C ARG A 113 16.98 8.20 7.81
N PRO A 114 17.83 8.98 7.11
CA PRO A 114 17.67 9.20 5.69
C PRO A 114 17.82 7.87 4.95
N VAL A 115 16.80 7.52 4.16
CA VAL A 115 16.81 6.29 3.37
C VAL A 115 17.59 6.54 2.07
N PRO A 116 18.59 5.72 1.73
CA PRO A 116 19.28 5.83 0.45
C PRO A 116 18.31 5.69 -0.72
N LEU A 117 18.58 6.39 -1.82
CA LEU A 117 17.69 6.39 -2.99
C LEU A 117 17.45 4.98 -3.54
N MET A 118 18.47 4.11 -3.52
CA MET A 118 18.35 2.73 -4.01
C MET A 118 17.42 1.88 -3.14
N ASP A 119 17.46 2.07 -1.83
CA ASP A 119 16.54 1.40 -0.91
C ASP A 119 15.11 1.97 -1.06
N GLY A 120 14.98 3.27 -1.36
CA GLY A 120 13.71 3.87 -1.75
C GLY A 120 13.11 3.24 -3.02
N LEU A 121 13.93 3.00 -4.04
CA LEU A 121 13.50 2.30 -5.26
C LEU A 121 13.09 0.85 -4.99
N LEU A 122 13.82 0.15 -4.12
CA LEU A 122 13.45 -1.19 -3.68
C LEU A 122 12.07 -1.19 -3.00
N ILE A 123 11.82 -0.25 -2.10
CA ILE A 123 10.53 -0.11 -1.41
C ILE A 123 9.39 0.15 -2.42
N LEU A 124 9.62 1.02 -3.41
CA LEU A 124 8.66 1.26 -4.49
C LEU A 124 8.42 0.02 -5.35
N ALA A 125 9.46 -0.75 -5.66
CA ALA A 125 9.35 -2.00 -6.40
C ALA A 125 8.54 -3.06 -5.64
N VAL A 126 8.75 -3.18 -4.32
CA VAL A 126 7.94 -4.04 -3.45
C VAL A 126 6.47 -3.61 -3.45
N GLY A 127 6.20 -2.30 -3.38
CA GLY A 127 4.84 -1.77 -3.49
C GLY A 127 4.17 -2.09 -4.82
N ALA A 128 4.90 -1.96 -5.93
CA ALA A 128 4.41 -2.31 -7.25
C ALA A 128 4.13 -3.82 -7.40
N ALA A 129 5.02 -4.67 -6.86
CA ALA A 129 4.83 -6.12 -6.85
C ALA A 129 3.61 -6.53 -5.99
N PHE A 130 3.44 -5.93 -4.82
CA PHE A 130 2.25 -6.08 -3.98
C PHE A 130 0.98 -5.72 -4.76
N PHE A 131 0.97 -4.56 -5.43
CA PHE A 131 -0.16 -4.10 -6.21
C PHE A 131 -0.49 -5.05 -7.38
N ALA A 132 0.52 -5.57 -8.08
CA ALA A 132 0.34 -6.55 -9.14
C ALA A 132 -0.29 -7.85 -8.60
N LEU A 133 0.18 -8.33 -7.43
CA LEU A 133 -0.29 -9.58 -6.84
C LEU A 133 -1.76 -9.50 -6.43
N ILE A 134 -2.20 -8.41 -5.78
CA ILE A 134 -3.61 -8.22 -5.43
C ILE A 134 -4.50 -8.01 -6.65
N GLU A 135 -3.99 -7.37 -7.71
CA GLU A 135 -4.73 -7.18 -8.96
C GLU A 135 -4.91 -8.52 -9.69
N ILE A 136 -3.87 -9.37 -9.73
CA ILE A 136 -3.96 -10.74 -10.28
C ILE A 136 -4.99 -11.56 -9.52
N GLU A 137 -4.97 -11.55 -8.19
CA GLU A 137 -5.95 -12.28 -7.36
C GLU A 137 -7.38 -11.80 -7.66
N LYS A 138 -7.57 -10.48 -7.79
CA LYS A 138 -8.86 -9.89 -8.17
C LYS A 138 -9.32 -10.38 -9.54
N GLN A 139 -8.44 -10.41 -10.54
CA GLN A 139 -8.77 -10.87 -11.90
C GLN A 139 -9.16 -12.35 -11.91
N ILE A 140 -8.42 -13.20 -11.19
CA ILE A 140 -8.76 -14.62 -11.02
C ILE A 140 -10.15 -14.77 -10.39
N ARG A 141 -10.42 -14.03 -9.31
CA ARG A 141 -11.71 -14.08 -8.60
C ARG A 141 -12.89 -13.60 -9.45
N LEU A 142 -12.68 -12.61 -10.32
CA LEU A 142 -13.70 -12.13 -11.25
C LEU A 142 -13.91 -13.11 -12.40
N GLY A 143 -12.84 -13.69 -12.95
CA GLY A 143 -12.90 -14.68 -14.02
C GLY A 143 -13.56 -16.00 -13.60
N LEU A 144 -13.41 -16.42 -12.34
CA LEU A 144 -14.10 -17.61 -11.80
C LEU A 144 -15.59 -17.40 -11.52
N LYS A 145 -16.08 -16.14 -11.53
CA LYS A 145 -17.49 -15.80 -11.28
C LYS A 145 -18.27 -15.48 -12.56
N GLY A 146 -17.59 -15.32 -13.69
CA GLY A 146 -18.19 -15.16 -15.02
C GLY A 146 -18.38 -16.52 -15.67
#